data_AF-F0XRT0-F1
#
_entry.id   AF-F0XRT0-F1
#
_cell.length_a   1.000
_cell.length_b   1.000
_cell.length_c   1.000
_cell.angle_alpha   90.00
_cell.angle_beta   90.00
_cell.angle_gamma   90.00
#
_symmetry.space_group_name_H-M   'P 1'
#
loop_
_entity.id
_entity.type
_entity.pdbx_description
1 polymer ?
#
loop_
_entity_poly.entity_id
_entity_poly.type
_entity_poly.pdbx_seq_one_letter_code
_entity_poly.pdbx_strand_id
1 'polypeptide(L)'
;MASKWVPLEQEALAAVQTILADCARPVLSHLGVIKGPNSERRQELSRLAISATTRRLRSKLVKGIPFPPPAGHVGRTSKAARRSGCTQESDFDFERTLECVKSLEQQLDPLQHSITLLEEQRKREERTLEADYAALRQLEINAQAETRTWRDRTRRLHVLAPTGDKASQSLKFQANVELLERPDKNCDGGIYEDIDKGLSALSAQLGSHMESLRNNLLQVQDVVPAIAQSKAVLQQALRRHLDDRQFAHVVLGN
;
A
#
# COMPACT_ATOMS: atom_id res chain seq x y z
N MET A 1 -28.16 -53.95 30.44
CA MET A 1 -28.74 -53.33 31.65
C MET A 1 -28.47 -51.83 31.60
N ALA A 2 -29.41 -51.03 31.11
CA ALA A 2 -29.22 -49.57 31.06
C ALA A 2 -29.35 -49.02 32.49
N SER A 3 -28.24 -48.57 33.07
CA SER A 3 -28.23 -47.88 34.36
C SER A 3 -29.13 -46.64 34.27
N LYS A 4 -30.30 -46.70 34.91
CA LYS A 4 -31.22 -45.57 34.99
C LYS A 4 -30.52 -44.48 35.80
N TRP A 5 -30.34 -43.30 35.22
CA TRP A 5 -29.76 -42.15 35.89
C TRP A 5 -30.66 -41.78 37.07
N VAL A 6 -30.16 -41.96 38.29
CA VAL A 6 -30.83 -41.57 39.53
C VAL A 6 -30.50 -40.11 39.81
N PRO A 7 -31.46 -39.27 40.24
CA PRO A 7 -31.17 -37.89 40.63
C PRO A 7 -30.13 -37.86 41.75
N LEU A 8 -29.15 -36.98 41.63
CA LEU A 8 -28.05 -36.85 42.59
C LEU A 8 -28.55 -36.31 43.94
N GLU A 9 -27.92 -36.74 45.04
CA GLU A 9 -28.23 -36.24 46.40
C GLU A 9 -27.97 -34.73 46.54
N GLN A 10 -28.77 -34.06 47.37
CA GLN A 10 -28.71 -32.60 47.51
C GLN A 10 -27.36 -32.11 48.06
N GLU A 11 -26.71 -32.88 48.93
CA GLU A 11 -25.37 -32.59 49.46
C GLU A 11 -24.30 -32.67 48.38
N ALA A 12 -24.36 -33.71 47.53
CA ALA A 12 -23.46 -33.86 46.39
C ALA A 12 -23.66 -32.73 45.37
N LEU A 13 -24.90 -32.27 45.15
CA LEU A 13 -25.18 -31.11 44.30
C LEU A 13 -24.58 -29.81 44.86
N ALA A 14 -24.62 -29.60 46.17
CA ALA A 14 -23.99 -28.44 46.81
C ALA A 14 -22.46 -28.49 46.67
N ALA A 15 -21.85 -29.65 46.86
CA ALA A 15 -20.40 -29.86 46.67
C ALA A 15 -19.96 -29.61 45.22
N VAL A 16 -20.73 -30.03 44.22
CA VAL A 16 -20.43 -29.73 42.80
C VAL A 16 -20.50 -28.23 42.53
N GLN A 17 -21.42 -27.51 43.17
CA GLN A 17 -21.52 -26.05 43.01
C GLN A 17 -20.34 -25.29 43.62
N THR A 18 -19.85 -25.72 44.77
CA THR A 18 -18.67 -25.10 45.39
C THR A 18 -17.44 -25.32 44.52
N ILE A 19 -17.25 -26.54 44.01
CA ILE A 19 -16.15 -26.85 43.07
C ILE A 19 -16.24 -25.99 41.81
N LEU A 20 -17.43 -25.90 41.19
CA LEU A 20 -17.61 -25.06 39.99
C LEU A 20 -17.36 -23.57 40.27
N ALA A 21 -17.73 -23.08 41.45
CA ALA A 21 -17.45 -21.71 41.85
C ALA A 21 -15.95 -21.47 42.09
N ASP A 22 -15.25 -22.43 42.70
CA ASP A 22 -13.81 -22.36 42.94
C ASP A 22 -13.01 -22.44 41.63
N CYS A 23 -13.41 -23.28 40.68
CA CYS A 23 -12.81 -23.35 39.34
C CYS A 23 -13.03 -22.08 38.50
N ALA A 24 -14.12 -21.33 38.75
CA ALA A 24 -14.40 -20.09 38.03
C ALA A 24 -13.48 -18.93 38.47
N ARG A 25 -13.01 -18.92 39.73
CA ARG A 25 -12.16 -17.86 40.29
C ARG A 25 -10.86 -17.63 39.51
N PRO A 26 -10.03 -18.64 39.20
CA PRO A 26 -8.79 -18.43 38.46
C PRO A 26 -9.04 -17.88 37.05
N VAL A 27 -10.07 -18.36 36.36
CA VAL A 27 -10.45 -17.88 35.02
C VAL A 27 -10.81 -16.39 35.04
N LEU A 28 -11.64 -15.98 35.99
CA LEU A 28 -12.02 -14.57 36.15
C LEU A 28 -10.83 -13.71 36.59
N SER A 29 -9.94 -14.23 37.43
CA SER A 29 -8.73 -13.53 37.84
C SER A 29 -7.75 -13.31 36.69
N HIS A 30 -7.58 -14.29 35.80
CA HIS A 30 -6.69 -14.20 34.65
C HIS A 30 -7.22 -13.18 33.62
N LEU A 31 -8.54 -13.18 33.38
CA LEU A 31 -9.20 -12.16 32.57
C LEU A 31 -9.11 -10.76 33.21
N GLY A 32 -9.03 -10.72 34.54
CA GLY A 32 -8.71 -9.55 35.37
C GLY A 32 -7.34 -8.93 35.10
N VAL A 33 -6.34 -9.79 35.00
CA VAL A 33 -4.92 -9.39 34.90
C VAL A 33 -4.59 -8.82 33.51
N ILE A 34 -5.30 -9.23 32.46
CA ILE A 34 -5.12 -8.70 31.11
C ILE A 34 -5.73 -7.29 31.04
N LYS A 35 -4.93 -6.26 31.37
CA LYS A 35 -5.31 -4.84 31.25
C LYS A 35 -5.47 -4.46 29.79
N GLY A 36 -6.69 -4.09 29.41
CA GLY A 36 -7.03 -3.53 28.10
C GLY A 36 -8.35 -2.77 28.17
N PRO A 37 -8.68 -1.94 27.16
CA PRO A 37 -9.85 -1.05 27.19
C PRO A 37 -11.20 -1.77 27.33
N ASN A 38 -11.24 -3.08 27.07
CA ASN A 38 -12.41 -3.95 27.20
C ASN A 38 -12.24 -5.04 28.28
N SER A 39 -11.30 -4.90 29.21
CA SER A 39 -11.03 -5.94 30.22
C SER A 39 -12.23 -6.18 31.15
N GLU A 40 -12.79 -5.10 31.73
CA GLU A 40 -13.94 -5.18 32.64
C GLU A 40 -15.18 -5.75 31.94
N ARG A 41 -15.48 -5.28 30.73
CA ARG A 41 -16.59 -5.80 29.91
C ARG A 41 -16.42 -7.29 29.59
N ARG A 42 -15.19 -7.74 29.30
CA ARG A 42 -14.90 -9.17 29.07
C ARG A 42 -15.11 -9.98 30.35
N GLN A 43 -14.66 -9.50 31.50
CA GLN A 43 -14.87 -10.16 32.79
C GLN A 43 -16.36 -10.31 33.14
N GLU A 44 -17.16 -9.26 32.93
CA GLU A 44 -18.60 -9.29 33.18
C GLU A 44 -19.31 -10.31 32.29
N LEU A 45 -19.02 -10.31 30.99
CA LEU A 45 -19.58 -11.27 30.04
C LEU A 45 -19.19 -12.71 30.40
N SER A 46 -17.93 -12.95 30.77
CA SER A 46 -17.45 -14.25 31.23
C SER A 46 -18.15 -14.69 32.51
N ARG A 47 -18.32 -13.79 33.49
CA ARG A 47 -19.06 -14.08 34.73
C ARG A 47 -20.52 -14.46 34.46
N LEU A 48 -21.18 -13.76 33.54
CA LEU A 48 -22.55 -14.07 33.11
C LEU A 48 -22.62 -15.43 32.40
N ALA A 49 -21.69 -15.73 31.50
CA ALA A 49 -21.62 -17.02 30.81
C ALA A 49 -21.38 -18.19 31.78
N ILE A 50 -20.46 -18.05 32.72
CA ILE A 50 -20.16 -19.07 33.74
C ILE A 50 -21.37 -19.26 34.68
N SER A 51 -22.01 -18.18 35.12
CA SER A 51 -23.21 -18.31 35.97
C SER A 51 -24.40 -18.95 35.21
N ALA A 52 -24.57 -18.65 33.93
CA ALA A 52 -25.61 -19.25 33.10
C ALA A 52 -25.37 -20.76 32.87
N THR A 53 -24.13 -21.16 32.61
CA THR A 53 -23.75 -22.57 32.42
C THR A 53 -23.86 -23.36 33.72
N THR A 54 -23.35 -22.85 34.84
CA THR A 54 -23.50 -23.49 36.16
C THR A 54 -24.97 -23.66 36.57
N ARG A 55 -25.83 -22.67 36.29
CA ARG A 55 -27.28 -22.78 36.52
C ARG A 55 -27.94 -23.85 35.64
N ARG A 56 -27.53 -23.94 34.37
CA ARG A 56 -27.99 -24.99 33.44
C ARG A 56 -27.54 -26.38 33.91
N LEU A 57 -26.28 -26.55 34.29
CA LEU A 57 -25.74 -27.81 34.81
C LEU A 57 -26.49 -28.23 36.08
N ARG A 58 -26.67 -27.33 37.06
CA ARG A 58 -27.49 -27.60 38.25
C ARG A 58 -28.88 -28.09 37.87
N SER A 59 -29.56 -27.41 36.94
CA SER A 59 -30.91 -27.81 36.51
C SER A 59 -30.96 -29.19 35.83
N LYS A 60 -29.86 -29.63 35.20
CA LYS A 60 -29.74 -30.95 34.56
C LYS A 60 -29.44 -32.05 35.58
N LEU A 61 -28.51 -31.78 36.50
CA LEU A 61 -28.16 -32.71 37.58
C LEU A 61 -29.32 -32.96 38.53
N VAL A 62 -30.07 -31.91 38.91
CA VAL A 62 -31.29 -32.03 39.74
C VAL A 62 -32.36 -32.88 39.04
N LYS A 63 -32.49 -32.75 37.72
CA LYS A 63 -33.48 -33.49 36.94
C LYS A 63 -33.02 -34.90 36.54
N GLY A 64 -31.79 -35.30 36.90
CA GLY A 64 -31.20 -36.58 36.46
C GLY A 64 -31.09 -36.70 34.94
N ILE A 65 -31.06 -35.58 34.21
CA ILE A 65 -30.96 -35.59 32.75
C ILE A 65 -29.48 -35.81 32.42
N PRO A 66 -29.12 -36.85 31.65
CA PRO A 66 -27.74 -37.05 31.23
C PRO A 66 -27.25 -35.80 30.49
N PHE A 67 -26.16 -35.22 31.00
CA PHE A 67 -25.45 -34.13 30.35
C PHE A 67 -24.01 -34.57 30.09
N PRO A 68 -23.55 -34.49 28.83
CA PRO A 68 -24.31 -34.07 27.64
C PRO A 68 -25.36 -35.14 27.22
N PRO A 69 -26.41 -34.75 26.47
CA PRO A 69 -27.44 -35.71 26.04
C PRO A 69 -26.77 -36.88 25.30
N PRO A 70 -27.21 -38.14 25.52
CA PRO A 70 -26.64 -39.28 24.83
C PRO A 70 -26.73 -39.02 23.32
N ALA A 71 -25.69 -39.39 22.58
CA ALA A 71 -25.45 -39.12 21.15
C ALA A 71 -26.59 -39.54 20.17
N GLY A 72 -27.73 -40.01 20.68
CA GLY A 72 -28.95 -40.31 19.94
C GLY A 72 -30.17 -39.41 20.23
N HIS A 73 -30.14 -38.49 21.20
CA HIS A 73 -31.38 -37.79 21.64
C HIS A 73 -31.50 -36.32 21.21
N VAL A 74 -30.58 -35.76 20.42
CA VAL A 74 -30.79 -34.41 19.85
C VAL A 74 -30.51 -34.43 18.36
N GLY A 75 -31.55 -34.72 17.58
CA GLY A 75 -31.92 -34.00 16.35
C GLY A 75 -30.91 -33.71 15.25
N ARG A 76 -29.67 -34.25 15.25
CA ARG A 76 -28.78 -34.18 14.09
C ARG A 76 -28.99 -35.43 13.25
N THR A 77 -30.05 -35.41 12.47
CA THR A 77 -30.33 -36.34 11.38
C THR A 77 -29.33 -36.11 10.24
N SER A 78 -28.09 -36.52 10.41
CA SER A 78 -27.25 -36.82 9.25
C SER A 78 -26.52 -38.12 9.50
N LYS A 79 -26.76 -39.09 8.61
CA LYS A 79 -25.97 -40.34 8.52
C LYS A 79 -24.46 -40.08 8.46
N ALA A 80 -24.04 -38.86 8.08
CA ALA A 80 -22.65 -38.41 8.04
C ALA A 80 -22.00 -38.24 9.43
N ALA A 81 -22.75 -37.77 10.44
CA ALA A 81 -22.22 -37.59 11.80
C ALA A 81 -21.95 -38.92 12.54
N ARG A 82 -22.54 -40.03 12.06
CA ARG A 82 -22.26 -41.39 12.58
C ARG A 82 -21.05 -42.07 11.92
N ARG A 83 -20.58 -41.58 10.77
CA ARG A 83 -19.45 -42.16 10.02
C ARG A 83 -18.13 -41.41 10.26
N SER A 84 -18.21 -40.12 10.56
CA SER A 84 -17.07 -39.38 11.09
C SER A 84 -16.99 -39.70 12.57
N GLY A 85 -15.95 -40.39 13.03
CA GLY A 85 -15.67 -40.63 14.45
C GLY A 85 -15.32 -39.35 15.22
N CYS A 86 -16.00 -38.25 14.93
CA CYS A 86 -16.03 -37.02 15.71
C CYS A 86 -16.76 -37.38 17.01
N THR A 87 -16.03 -38.01 17.92
CA THR A 87 -16.47 -38.30 19.26
C THR A 87 -16.79 -36.99 19.94
N GLN A 88 -17.79 -37.02 20.81
CA GLN A 88 -18.27 -35.88 21.58
C GLN A 88 -17.18 -35.15 22.40
N GLU A 89 -16.04 -35.81 22.59
CA GLU A 89 -14.83 -35.28 23.21
C GLU A 89 -14.15 -34.25 22.29
N SER A 90 -14.15 -34.44 20.97
CA SER A 90 -13.50 -33.53 20.03
C SER A 90 -14.20 -32.17 19.87
N ASP A 91 -15.46 -32.07 20.30
CA ASP A 91 -16.22 -30.81 20.32
C ASP A 91 -15.87 -29.94 21.55
N PHE A 92 -15.21 -30.49 22.57
CA PHE A 92 -14.79 -29.80 23.80
C PHE A 92 -13.27 -29.84 24.02
N ASP A 93 -12.49 -29.91 22.94
CA ASP A 93 -11.04 -29.84 23.01
C ASP A 93 -10.59 -28.41 23.32
N PHE A 94 -10.39 -28.12 24.61
CA PHE A 94 -9.87 -26.82 25.05
C PHE A 94 -8.55 -26.48 24.37
N GLU A 95 -7.64 -27.45 24.26
CA GLU A 95 -6.34 -27.25 23.61
C GLU A 95 -6.48 -26.82 22.15
N ARG A 96 -7.39 -27.45 21.39
CA ARG A 96 -7.65 -27.09 20.00
C ARG A 96 -8.22 -25.67 19.87
N THR A 97 -9.08 -25.26 20.81
CA THR A 97 -9.58 -23.87 20.82
C THR A 97 -8.48 -22.87 21.17
N LEU A 98 -7.57 -23.22 22.09
CA LEU A 98 -6.41 -22.39 22.44
C LEU A 98 -5.42 -22.29 21.29
N GLU A 99 -5.13 -23.38 20.59
CA GLU A 99 -4.30 -23.37 19.38
C GLU A 99 -4.91 -22.51 18.27
N CYS A 100 -6.24 -22.59 18.08
CA CYS A 100 -6.96 -21.74 17.13
C CYS A 100 -6.91 -20.26 17.53
N VAL A 101 -7.09 -19.94 18.82
CA VAL A 101 -6.97 -18.55 19.30
C VAL A 101 -5.55 -18.04 19.08
N LYS A 102 -4.53 -18.82 19.45
CA LYS A 102 -3.12 -18.45 19.24
C LYS A 102 -2.78 -18.26 17.77
N SER A 103 -3.32 -19.11 16.88
CA SER A 103 -3.08 -18.95 15.43
C SER A 103 -3.75 -17.69 14.87
N LEU A 104 -4.95 -17.36 15.35
CA LEU A 104 -5.63 -16.10 15.00
C LEU A 104 -4.90 -14.87 15.55
N GLU A 105 -4.38 -14.94 16.77
CA GLU A 105 -3.55 -13.87 17.36
C GLU A 105 -2.26 -13.68 16.54
N GLN A 106 -1.57 -14.78 16.19
CA GLN A 106 -0.39 -14.74 15.32
C GLN A 106 -0.67 -14.16 13.92
N GLN A 107 -1.90 -14.31 13.41
CA GLN A 107 -2.32 -13.68 12.16
C GLN A 107 -2.68 -12.20 12.34
N LEU A 108 -3.23 -11.83 13.49
CA LEU A 108 -3.67 -10.47 13.78
C LEU A 108 -2.49 -9.51 13.97
N ASP A 109 -1.44 -9.93 14.67
CA ASP A 109 -0.25 -9.11 14.95
C ASP A 109 0.44 -8.54 13.69
N PRO A 110 0.78 -9.33 12.65
CA PRO A 110 1.39 -8.79 11.43
C PRO A 110 0.43 -7.89 10.66
N LEU A 111 -0.89 -8.14 10.72
CA LEU A 111 -1.88 -7.27 10.10
C LEU A 111 -1.93 -5.91 10.79
N GLN A 112 -1.93 -5.87 12.13
CA GLN A 112 -1.87 -4.62 12.88
C GLN A 112 -0.58 -3.85 12.57
N HIS A 113 0.56 -4.54 12.48
CA HIS A 113 1.83 -3.91 12.08
C HIS A 113 1.81 -3.41 10.62
N SER A 114 1.15 -4.14 9.72
CA SER A 114 0.99 -3.70 8.33
C SER A 114 0.17 -2.41 8.23
N ILE A 115 -0.88 -2.27 9.05
CA ILE A 115 -1.70 -1.06 9.09
C ILE A 115 -0.88 0.13 9.57
N THR A 116 -0.09 -0.02 10.64
CA THR A 116 0.74 1.09 11.14
C THR A 116 1.79 1.51 10.11
N LEU A 117 2.42 0.56 9.41
CA LEU A 117 3.34 0.86 8.32
C LEU A 117 2.65 1.61 7.18
N LEU A 118 1.47 1.16 6.76
CA LEU A 118 0.71 1.80 5.68
C LEU A 118 0.27 3.21 6.06
N GLU A 119 -0.12 3.44 7.32
CA GLU A 119 -0.45 4.78 7.81
C GLU A 119 0.76 5.72 7.81
N GLU A 120 1.94 5.24 8.20
CA GLU A 120 3.18 6.02 8.12
C GLU A 120 3.54 6.34 6.67
N GLN A 121 3.43 5.36 5.78
CA GLN A 121 3.72 5.54 4.36
C GLN A 121 2.76 6.54 3.71
N ARG A 122 1.46 6.40 3.99
CA ARG A 122 0.44 7.36 3.55
C ARG A 122 0.78 8.79 4.00
N LYS A 123 1.18 8.98 5.26
CA LYS A 123 1.58 10.30 5.78
C LYS A 123 2.81 10.86 5.07
N ARG A 124 3.76 10.01 4.65
CA ARG A 124 4.93 10.44 3.87
C ARG A 124 4.49 10.91 2.48
N GLU A 125 3.64 10.14 1.82
CA GLU A 125 3.12 10.48 0.48
C GLU A 125 2.24 11.73 0.48
N GLU A 126 1.41 11.92 1.51
CA GLU A 126 0.64 13.15 1.69
C GLU A 126 1.56 14.38 1.81
N ARG A 127 2.66 14.28 2.57
CA ARG A 127 3.64 15.38 2.69
C ARG A 127 4.37 15.66 1.39
N THR A 128 4.72 14.63 0.61
CA THR A 128 5.37 14.84 -0.70
C THR A 128 4.41 15.52 -1.66
N LEU A 129 3.13 15.11 -1.67
CA LEU A 129 2.11 15.75 -2.49
C LEU A 129 1.89 17.21 -2.09
N GLU A 130 1.84 17.51 -0.79
CA GLU A 130 1.74 18.89 -0.30
C GLU A 130 2.91 19.76 -0.77
N ALA A 131 4.13 19.22 -0.75
CA ALA A 131 5.32 19.90 -1.25
C ALA A 131 5.24 20.14 -2.77
N ASP A 132 4.80 19.14 -3.54
CA ASP A 132 4.63 19.25 -5.00
C ASP A 132 3.56 20.29 -5.35
N TYR A 133 2.42 20.30 -4.65
CA TYR A 133 1.39 21.33 -4.84
C TYR A 133 1.86 22.72 -4.41
N ALA A 134 2.73 22.83 -3.41
CA ALA A 134 3.34 24.10 -3.05
C ALA A 134 4.30 24.59 -4.16
N ALA A 135 5.13 23.71 -4.71
CA ALA A 135 6.02 24.02 -5.81
C ALA A 135 5.26 24.41 -7.08
N LEU A 136 4.20 23.68 -7.44
CA LEU A 136 3.33 24.01 -8.58
C LEU A 136 2.69 25.39 -8.43
N ARG A 137 2.19 25.73 -7.23
CA ARG A 137 1.63 27.06 -6.97
C ARG A 137 2.67 28.17 -7.13
N GLN A 138 3.91 27.95 -6.69
CA GLN A 138 5.00 28.91 -6.89
C GLN A 138 5.32 29.09 -8.38
N LEU A 139 5.39 27.99 -9.14
CA LEU A 139 5.62 28.04 -10.58
C LEU A 139 4.49 28.75 -11.32
N GLU A 140 3.23 28.53 -10.92
CA GLU A 140 2.08 29.24 -11.49
C GLU A 140 2.17 30.75 -11.24
N ILE A 141 2.46 31.16 -10.01
CA ILE A 141 2.63 32.58 -9.66
C ILE A 141 3.78 33.18 -10.49
N ASN A 142 4.90 32.49 -10.60
CA ASN A 142 6.06 32.94 -11.37
C ASN A 142 5.74 33.06 -12.87
N ALA A 143 5.07 32.06 -13.46
CA ALA A 143 4.67 32.08 -14.86
C ALA A 143 3.66 33.20 -15.14
N GLN A 144 2.71 33.45 -14.23
CA GLN A 144 1.78 34.58 -14.35
C GLN A 144 2.51 35.92 -14.25
N ALA A 145 3.45 36.06 -13.31
CA ALA A 145 4.27 37.25 -13.17
C ALA A 145 5.12 37.49 -14.42
N GLU A 146 5.77 36.46 -14.94
CA GLU A 146 6.55 36.52 -16.18
C GLU A 146 5.67 36.94 -17.35
N THR A 147 4.50 36.33 -17.52
CA THR A 147 3.53 36.70 -18.57
C THR A 147 3.14 38.17 -18.48
N ARG A 148 2.91 38.70 -17.26
CA ARG A 148 2.62 40.13 -17.06
C ARG A 148 3.82 41.00 -17.46
N THR A 149 5.02 40.67 -16.97
CA THR A 149 6.24 41.42 -17.33
C THR A 149 6.55 41.34 -18.82
N TRP A 150 6.27 40.21 -19.46
CA TRP A 150 6.44 40.02 -20.90
C TRP A 150 5.46 40.90 -21.68
N ARG A 151 4.19 40.95 -21.28
CA ARG A 151 3.19 41.87 -21.87
C ARG A 151 3.58 43.34 -21.70
N ASP A 152 4.10 43.71 -20.54
CA ASP A 152 4.55 45.09 -20.32
C ASP A 152 5.81 45.42 -21.13
N ARG A 153 6.76 44.47 -21.24
CA ARG A 153 7.92 44.62 -22.11
C ARG A 153 7.50 44.75 -23.57
N THR A 154 6.62 43.89 -24.08
CA THR A 154 6.16 43.95 -25.47
C THR A 154 5.39 45.23 -25.79
N ARG A 155 4.58 45.74 -24.87
CA ARG A 155 3.95 47.07 -25.01
C ARG A 155 4.97 48.22 -25.09
N ARG A 156 6.13 48.07 -24.44
CA ARG A 156 7.23 49.03 -24.46
C ARG A 156 8.20 48.83 -25.63
N LEU A 157 8.06 47.75 -26.41
CA LEU A 157 8.84 47.55 -27.62
C LEU A 157 8.34 48.48 -28.73
N HIS A 158 9.29 49.07 -29.45
CA HIS A 158 9.01 49.94 -30.59
C HIS A 158 8.42 49.13 -31.77
N VAL A 159 7.61 49.76 -32.62
CA VAL A 159 6.86 49.14 -33.75
C VAL A 159 7.75 48.37 -34.75
N LEU A 160 9.05 48.67 -34.79
CA LEU A 160 10.03 48.01 -35.67
C LEU A 160 10.90 46.95 -34.96
N ALA A 161 10.73 46.75 -33.66
CA ALA A 161 11.41 45.67 -32.97
C ALA A 161 10.85 44.33 -33.49
N PRO A 162 11.69 43.33 -33.82
CA PRO A 162 11.22 42.01 -34.21
C PRO A 162 10.38 41.40 -33.08
N THR A 163 9.06 41.52 -33.16
CA THR A 163 8.13 40.81 -32.29
C THR A 163 8.22 39.33 -32.66
N GLY A 164 8.27 38.46 -31.66
CA GLY A 164 8.48 37.01 -31.81
C GLY A 164 7.36 36.26 -32.53
N ASP A 165 6.59 36.89 -33.42
CA ASP A 165 5.49 36.29 -34.19
C ASP A 165 5.98 35.16 -35.12
N LYS A 166 7.30 35.06 -35.34
CA LYS A 166 7.91 33.92 -36.04
C LYS A 166 8.13 32.68 -35.17
N ALA A 167 8.09 32.79 -33.84
CA ALA A 167 8.31 31.67 -32.92
C ALA A 167 7.00 30.90 -32.59
N SER A 168 5.85 31.57 -32.62
CA SER A 168 4.53 30.97 -32.39
C SER A 168 4.04 30.07 -33.54
N GLN A 169 4.69 30.09 -34.71
CA GLN A 169 4.42 29.16 -35.81
C GLN A 169 5.19 27.83 -35.72
N SER A 170 6.23 27.73 -34.87
CA SER A 170 7.13 26.56 -34.83
C SER A 170 6.75 25.47 -33.81
N LEU A 171 5.73 25.67 -32.99
CA LEU A 171 5.27 24.70 -31.99
C LEU A 171 3.92 24.06 -32.36
N LYS A 172 3.62 23.94 -33.65
CA LYS A 172 2.69 22.92 -34.16
C LYS A 172 3.47 21.61 -34.34
N PHE A 173 4.11 21.13 -33.28
CA PHE A 173 4.56 19.74 -33.25
C PHE A 173 3.29 18.91 -33.23
N GLN A 174 3.08 18.12 -34.28
CA GLN A 174 1.92 17.28 -34.48
C GLN A 174 1.70 16.43 -33.23
N ALA A 175 0.77 16.84 -32.38
CA ALA A 175 0.20 16.01 -31.34
C ALA A 175 -0.72 14.99 -32.02
N ASN A 176 -0.13 14.05 -32.77
CA ASN A 176 -0.75 12.76 -33.01
C ASN A 176 -0.63 11.96 -31.70
N VAL A 177 -1.36 12.40 -30.67
CA VAL A 177 -1.70 11.52 -29.56
C VAL A 177 -2.95 10.81 -30.04
N GLU A 178 -2.74 9.67 -30.67
CA GLU A 178 -3.79 8.72 -31.02
C GLU A 178 -4.43 8.26 -29.70
N LEU A 179 -5.57 8.87 -29.37
CA LEU A 179 -6.37 8.48 -28.23
C LEU A 179 -6.99 7.13 -28.56
N LEU A 180 -6.34 6.05 -28.14
CA LEU A 180 -6.87 4.69 -28.26
C LEU A 180 -8.23 4.61 -27.57
N GLU A 181 -9.27 4.45 -28.37
CA GLU A 181 -10.62 4.15 -27.89
C GLU A 181 -10.58 2.87 -27.06
N ARG A 182 -11.15 2.95 -25.86
CA ARG A 182 -11.22 1.85 -24.90
C ARG A 182 -12.05 0.71 -25.51
N PRO A 183 -11.49 -0.50 -25.72
CA PRO A 183 -12.31 -1.60 -26.17
C PRO A 183 -13.12 -2.14 -25.00
N ASP A 184 -14.43 -1.88 -25.02
CA ASP A 184 -15.39 -2.68 -24.27
C ASP A 184 -15.34 -4.11 -24.81
N LYS A 185 -14.71 -5.04 -24.08
CA LYS A 185 -14.92 -6.49 -24.20
C LYS A 185 -14.31 -7.24 -23.01
N ASN A 186 -15.17 -8.03 -22.35
CA ASN A 186 -14.82 -9.10 -21.43
C ASN A 186 -13.73 -10.01 -22.02
N CYS A 187 -12.59 -10.13 -21.33
CA CYS A 187 -11.72 -11.31 -21.45
C CYS A 187 -10.96 -11.52 -20.14
N ASP A 188 -11.12 -12.71 -19.55
CA ASP A 188 -10.21 -13.27 -18.56
C ASP A 188 -8.79 -13.36 -19.13
N GLY A 189 -7.84 -12.64 -18.53
CA GLY A 189 -6.42 -12.64 -18.93
C GLY A 189 -5.68 -11.50 -18.21
N GLY A 190 -4.60 -11.82 -17.49
CA GLY A 190 -4.00 -10.93 -16.49
C GLY A 190 -3.53 -9.59 -17.04
N ILE A 191 -3.95 -8.51 -16.37
CA ILE A 191 -3.61 -7.09 -16.62
C ILE A 191 -2.09 -6.83 -16.68
N TYR A 192 -1.28 -7.74 -16.13
CA TYR A 192 0.17 -7.59 -15.99
C TYR A 192 0.99 -8.14 -17.18
N GLU A 193 0.47 -9.07 -17.98
CA GLU A 193 1.25 -9.68 -19.08
C GLU A 193 1.47 -8.73 -20.27
N ASP A 194 0.52 -7.82 -20.54
CA ASP A 194 0.64 -6.86 -21.65
C ASP A 194 1.45 -5.61 -21.26
N ILE A 195 1.47 -5.24 -19.97
CA ILE A 195 2.29 -4.13 -19.46
C ILE A 195 3.78 -4.50 -19.56
N ASP A 196 4.17 -5.74 -19.25
CA ASP A 196 5.56 -6.19 -19.31
C ASP A 196 6.11 -6.21 -20.75
N LYS A 197 5.27 -6.59 -21.73
CA LYS A 197 5.63 -6.53 -23.16
C LYS A 197 5.75 -5.09 -23.65
N GLY A 198 4.84 -4.20 -23.22
CA GLY A 198 4.91 -2.77 -23.55
C GLY A 198 6.12 -2.06 -22.92
N LEU A 199 6.44 -2.38 -21.66
CA LEU A 199 7.57 -1.79 -20.94
C LEU A 199 8.92 -2.27 -21.49
N SER A 200 9.04 -3.54 -21.86
CA SER A 200 10.23 -4.07 -22.52
C SER A 200 10.45 -3.45 -23.91
N ALA A 201 9.39 -3.26 -24.69
CA ALA A 201 9.47 -2.53 -25.97
C ALA A 201 9.90 -1.06 -25.79
N LEU A 202 9.32 -0.35 -24.81
CA LEU A 202 9.67 1.04 -24.51
C LEU A 202 11.10 1.20 -24.00
N SER A 203 11.56 0.30 -23.13
CA SER A 203 12.94 0.30 -22.64
C SER A 203 13.95 -0.03 -23.73
N ALA A 204 13.62 -0.93 -24.67
CA ALA A 204 14.44 -1.18 -25.86
C ALA A 204 14.51 0.05 -26.77
N GLN A 205 13.39 0.75 -26.97
CA GLN A 205 13.33 1.99 -27.76
C GLN A 205 14.12 3.13 -27.10
N LEU A 206 14.02 3.26 -25.77
CA LEU A 206 14.76 4.27 -25.00
C LEU A 206 16.26 3.96 -24.97
N GLY A 207 16.65 2.69 -24.89
CA GLY A 207 18.02 2.23 -25.05
C GLY A 207 18.59 2.55 -26.43
N SER A 208 17.82 2.27 -27.49
CA SER A 208 18.19 2.63 -28.87
C SER A 208 18.36 4.15 -29.05
N HIS A 209 17.46 4.95 -28.45
CA HIS A 209 17.54 6.40 -28.51
C HIS A 209 18.72 6.97 -27.72
N MET A 210 19.00 6.44 -26.53
CA MET A 210 20.18 6.85 -25.74
C MET A 210 21.48 6.47 -26.43
N GLU A 211 21.54 5.29 -27.07
CA GLU A 211 22.73 4.88 -27.84
C GLU A 211 22.92 5.77 -29.08
N SER A 212 21.83 6.18 -29.74
CA SER A 212 21.88 7.18 -30.82
C SER A 212 22.38 8.54 -30.33
N LEU A 213 21.89 9.05 -29.19
CA LEU A 213 22.37 10.31 -28.60
C LEU A 213 23.85 10.22 -28.19
N ARG A 214 24.26 9.08 -27.63
CA ARG A 214 25.66 8.82 -27.28
C ARG A 214 26.55 8.83 -28.50
N ASN A 215 26.15 8.16 -29.58
CA ASN A 215 26.92 8.12 -30.83
C ASN A 215 27.01 9.50 -31.49
N ASN A 216 25.93 10.29 -31.47
CA ASN A 216 25.96 11.68 -31.92
C ASN A 216 26.90 12.55 -31.06
N LEU A 217 26.89 12.39 -29.74
CA LEU A 217 27.79 13.14 -28.85
C LEU A 217 29.25 12.75 -29.05
N LEU A 218 29.56 11.46 -29.24
CA LEU A 218 30.90 11.00 -29.56
C LEU A 218 31.40 11.60 -30.88
N GLN A 219 30.54 11.66 -31.90
CA GLN A 219 30.89 12.30 -33.19
C GLN A 219 31.14 13.80 -33.06
N VAL A 220 30.43 14.50 -32.17
CA VAL A 220 30.58 15.95 -31.98
C VAL A 220 31.70 16.30 -30.99
N GLN A 221 32.10 15.37 -30.12
CA GLN A 221 33.14 15.58 -29.11
C GLN A 221 34.49 15.99 -29.73
N ASP A 222 34.84 15.42 -30.88
CA ASP A 222 36.11 15.69 -31.56
C ASP A 222 36.06 16.98 -32.42
N VAL A 223 34.86 17.52 -32.68
CA VAL A 223 34.69 18.73 -33.48
C VAL A 223 35.06 19.97 -32.69
N VAL A 224 34.74 20.03 -31.40
CA VAL A 224 35.09 21.18 -30.53
C VAL A 224 36.61 21.42 -30.44
N PRO A 225 37.47 20.42 -30.17
CA PRO A 225 38.91 20.62 -30.18
C PRO A 225 39.45 20.92 -31.59
N ALA A 226 38.87 20.33 -32.66
CA ALA A 226 39.24 20.66 -34.03
C ALA A 226 38.93 22.13 -34.40
N ILE A 227 37.80 22.68 -33.92
CA ILE A 227 37.45 24.10 -34.07
C ILE A 227 38.41 24.98 -33.27
N ALA A 228 38.79 24.59 -32.05
CA ALA A 228 39.76 25.34 -31.26
C ALA A 228 41.15 25.36 -31.93
N GLN A 229 41.58 24.23 -32.50
CA GLN A 229 42.83 24.13 -33.25
C GLN A 229 42.79 24.96 -34.54
N SER A 230 41.71 24.88 -35.32
CA SER A 230 41.56 25.67 -36.54
C SER A 230 41.51 27.17 -36.23
N LYS A 231 40.82 27.57 -35.16
CA LYS A 231 40.83 28.96 -34.67
C LYS A 231 42.24 29.41 -34.28
N ALA A 232 43.01 28.59 -33.56
CA ALA A 232 44.38 28.92 -33.16
C ALA A 232 45.31 29.04 -34.38
N VAL A 233 45.21 28.13 -35.35
CA VAL A 233 45.98 28.19 -36.60
C VAL A 233 45.61 29.41 -37.43
N LEU A 234 44.31 29.73 -37.55
CA LEU A 234 43.85 30.95 -38.22
C LEU A 234 44.34 32.21 -37.50
N GLN A 235 44.29 32.25 -36.16
CA GLN A 235 44.85 33.36 -35.39
C GLN A 235 46.36 33.50 -35.63
N GLN A 236 47.10 32.40 -35.72
CA GLN A 236 48.53 32.43 -36.00
C GLN A 236 48.83 32.90 -37.43
N ALA A 237 48.04 32.46 -38.41
CA ALA A 237 48.17 32.91 -39.80
C ALA A 237 47.79 34.40 -39.95
N LEU A 238 46.71 34.83 -39.32
CA LEU A 238 46.27 36.23 -39.34
C LEU A 238 47.29 37.17 -38.69
N ARG A 239 47.93 36.76 -37.58
CA ARG A 239 49.03 37.53 -36.96
C ARG A 239 50.24 37.73 -37.88
N ARG A 240 50.46 36.86 -38.86
CA ARG A 240 51.57 37.01 -39.83
C ARG A 240 51.24 37.99 -40.95
N HIS A 241 49.96 38.28 -41.17
CA HIS A 241 49.50 39.07 -42.33
C HIS A 241 48.78 40.37 -41.96
N LEU A 242 48.42 40.60 -40.69
CA LEU A 242 47.72 41.79 -40.22
C LEU A 242 48.49 42.52 -39.11
N ASP A 243 48.45 43.85 -39.13
CA ASP A 243 48.94 44.71 -38.04
C ASP A 243 48.11 44.52 -36.76
N ASP A 244 48.74 44.73 -35.60
CA ASP A 244 48.16 44.46 -34.26
C ASP A 244 46.78 45.12 -34.04
N ARG A 245 46.55 46.30 -34.64
CA ARG A 245 45.27 47.02 -34.57
C ARG A 245 44.17 46.37 -35.41
N GLN A 246 44.50 45.83 -36.58
CA GLN A 246 43.56 45.15 -37.46
C GLN A 246 43.25 43.73 -36.96
N PHE A 247 44.23 43.05 -36.35
CA PHE A 247 44.04 41.77 -35.67
C PHE A 247 43.09 41.91 -34.47
N ALA A 248 43.27 42.94 -33.64
CA ALA A 248 42.38 43.22 -32.50
C ALA A 248 40.93 43.46 -32.96
N HIS A 249 40.71 44.23 -34.03
CA HIS A 249 39.37 44.48 -34.58
C HIS A 249 38.70 43.20 -35.10
N VAL A 250 39.43 42.33 -35.82
CA VAL A 250 38.85 41.09 -36.39
C VAL A 250 38.59 40.01 -35.32
N VAL A 251 39.43 39.92 -34.28
CA VAL A 251 39.29 38.87 -33.24
C VAL A 251 38.35 39.29 -32.11
N LEU A 252 38.32 40.59 -31.75
CA LEU A 252 37.52 41.10 -30.63
C LEU A 252 36.21 41.76 -31.07
N GLY A 253 36.00 42.00 -32.38
CA GLY A 253 34.73 42.46 -32.92
C GLY A 253 34.31 43.86 -32.47
N ASN A 254 35.27 44.73 -32.15
CA ASN A 254 35.07 46.15 -31.84
C ASN A 254 35.68 47.02 -32.91
#